data_AF-A0AAN6EA19-F1
#
_entry.id   AF-A0AAN6EA19-F1
#
_cell.length_a   1.000
_cell.length_b   1.000
_cell.length_c   1.000
_cell.angle_alpha   90.00
_cell.angle_beta   90.00
_cell.angle_gamma   90.00
#
_symmetry.space_group_name_H-M   'P 1'
#
loop_
_entity.id
_entity.type
_entity.pdbx_description
1 polymer ?
#
loop_
_entity_poly.entity_id
_entity_poly.type
_entity_poly.pdbx_seq_one_letter_code
_entity_poly.pdbx_strand_id
1 'polypeptide(L)'
;MVVTDGVFSMDGVVAPLRDICDVVEKHGAVLLVDDAHATGFVGETGRGTGEYWGVLDRVHLVNSTLGKALGGASGGYTVGNPLLVSLLRNTSRPYLFSNTLAPSVVGAAAAALDLVSNAETRTPLLQQLWANAELFRTRMTDAGFTLAGKDHAIIPVMLGDARVASQMADALLRRGIYVIGFSFPVVPRDRARIRVQLSAAHTTEHVNRAVDAFIEVGRELNVI
;
A
#
# COMPACT_ATOMS: atom_id res chain seq x y z
N MET A 1 24.69 1.42 2.07
CA MET A 1 23.36 0.78 2.04
C MET A 1 22.37 1.79 1.53
N VAL A 2 21.48 1.39 0.64
CA VAL A 2 20.34 2.17 0.14
C VAL A 2 19.08 1.57 0.74
N VAL A 3 18.18 2.42 1.24
CA VAL A 3 16.90 2.01 1.82
C VAL A 3 15.80 2.81 1.14
N THR A 4 14.74 2.14 0.71
CA THR A 4 13.57 2.79 0.10
C THR A 4 12.30 2.04 0.47
N ASP A 5 11.18 2.77 0.54
CA ASP A 5 9.88 2.13 0.40
C ASP A 5 9.78 1.59 -1.03
N GLY A 6 9.16 0.42 -1.19
CA GLY A 6 8.74 -0.08 -2.50
C GLY A 6 7.53 0.71 -3.00
N VAL A 7 6.57 0.99 -2.11
CA VAL A 7 5.41 1.85 -2.39
C VAL A 7 5.29 2.96 -1.36
N PHE A 8 5.29 4.21 -1.84
CA PHE A 8 5.09 5.40 -1.01
C PHE A 8 3.61 5.54 -0.65
N SER A 9 3.29 5.24 0.61
CA SER A 9 1.91 5.04 1.09
C SER A 9 1.00 6.27 0.97
N MET A 10 1.53 7.48 1.02
CA MET A 10 0.75 8.72 0.93
C MET A 10 0.41 9.13 -0.50
N ASP A 11 1.22 8.68 -1.46
CA ASP A 11 1.12 9.07 -2.87
C ASP A 11 0.63 7.92 -3.75
N GLY A 12 0.71 6.67 -3.29
CA GLY A 12 0.37 5.49 -4.10
C GLY A 12 1.31 5.32 -5.29
N VAL A 13 2.60 5.64 -5.09
CA VAL A 13 3.64 5.61 -6.13
C VAL A 13 4.61 4.46 -5.84
N VAL A 14 4.91 3.67 -6.86
CA VAL A 14 5.92 2.60 -6.80
C VAL A 14 7.31 3.19 -7.05
N ALA A 15 8.27 2.89 -6.20
CA ALA A 15 9.67 3.31 -6.37
C ALA A 15 10.25 2.70 -7.66
N PRO A 16 11.09 3.43 -8.42
CA PRO A 16 11.69 2.92 -9.65
C PRO A 16 12.84 1.94 -9.34
N LEU A 17 12.51 0.74 -8.88
CA LEU A 17 13.50 -0.19 -8.34
C LEU A 17 14.52 -0.63 -9.38
N ARG A 18 14.18 -0.65 -10.67
CA ARG A 18 15.14 -0.95 -11.74
C ARG A 18 16.31 0.04 -11.73
N ASP A 19 16.01 1.34 -11.74
CA ASP A 19 17.01 2.40 -11.73
C ASP A 19 17.80 2.42 -10.41
N ILE A 20 17.12 2.16 -9.28
CA ILE A 20 17.77 2.07 -7.97
C ILE A 20 18.75 0.90 -7.94
N CYS A 21 18.38 -0.26 -8.46
CA CYS A 21 19.28 -1.42 -8.53
C CYS A 21 20.52 -1.11 -9.38
N ASP A 22 20.36 -0.44 -10.53
CA ASP A 22 21.49 -0.05 -11.40
C ASP A 22 22.51 0.83 -10.64
N VAL A 23 22.02 1.79 -9.84
CA VAL A 23 22.88 2.65 -9.01
C VAL A 23 23.51 1.84 -7.87
N VAL A 24 22.75 1.00 -7.18
CA VAL A 24 23.23 0.18 -6.05
C VAL A 24 24.37 -0.73 -6.50
N GLU A 25 24.21 -1.42 -7.62
CA GLU A 25 25.21 -2.34 -8.18
C GLU A 25 26.48 -1.59 -8.61
N LYS A 26 26.32 -0.44 -9.28
CA LYS A 26 27.46 0.43 -9.67
C LYS A 26 28.34 0.82 -8.48
N HIS A 27 27.75 0.98 -7.30
CA HIS A 27 28.45 1.41 -6.09
C HIS A 27 28.78 0.26 -5.13
N GLY A 28 28.50 -0.99 -5.48
CA GLY A 28 28.71 -2.15 -4.60
C GLY A 28 27.95 -2.04 -3.28
N ALA A 29 26.79 -1.37 -3.29
CA ALA A 29 25.97 -1.15 -2.10
C ALA A 29 24.99 -2.30 -1.87
N VAL A 30 24.39 -2.33 -0.68
CA VAL A 30 23.27 -3.23 -0.33
C VAL A 30 21.96 -2.45 -0.45
N LEU A 31 20.94 -3.06 -1.04
CA LEU A 31 19.58 -2.51 -1.16
C LEU A 31 18.60 -3.19 -0.21
N LEU A 32 17.93 -2.40 0.63
CA LEU A 32 16.77 -2.80 1.41
C LEU A 32 15.52 -2.10 0.88
N VAL A 33 14.46 -2.87 0.60
CA VAL A 33 13.15 -2.36 0.16
C VAL A 33 12.10 -2.65 1.22
N ASP A 34 11.29 -1.66 1.60
CA ASP A 34 10.09 -1.86 2.42
C ASP A 34 8.85 -2.04 1.53
N ASP A 35 8.39 -3.29 1.42
CA ASP A 35 7.21 -3.70 0.66
C ASP A 35 5.96 -3.86 1.52
N ALA A 36 5.90 -3.21 2.69
CA ALA A 36 4.71 -3.28 3.55
C ALA A 36 3.42 -2.85 2.82
N HIS A 37 3.53 -1.94 1.84
CA HIS A 37 2.40 -1.52 0.99
C HIS A 37 2.34 -2.22 -0.37
N ALA A 38 3.06 -3.33 -0.57
CA ALA A 38 3.14 -4.02 -1.86
C ALA A 38 2.90 -5.53 -1.76
N THR A 39 3.42 -6.14 -0.69
CA THR A 39 3.30 -7.58 -0.45
C THR A 39 1.85 -8.04 -0.51
N GLY A 40 1.61 -9.12 -1.24
CA GLY A 40 0.33 -9.80 -1.38
C GLY A 40 -0.48 -9.35 -2.60
N PHE A 41 -0.12 -8.22 -3.25
CA PHE A 41 -0.94 -7.70 -4.35
C PHE A 41 -0.25 -6.87 -5.43
N VAL A 42 1.00 -6.42 -5.23
CA VAL A 42 1.79 -5.73 -6.25
C VAL A 42 2.71 -6.73 -6.96
N GLY A 43 2.85 -6.58 -8.28
CA GLY A 43 3.47 -7.58 -9.15
C GLY A 43 2.46 -8.61 -9.66
N GLU A 44 2.84 -9.39 -10.66
CA GLU A 44 1.94 -10.36 -11.31
C GLU A 44 1.38 -11.40 -10.32
N THR A 45 2.19 -11.82 -9.34
CA THR A 45 1.79 -12.81 -8.34
C THR A 45 1.71 -12.23 -6.93
N GLY A 46 1.76 -10.91 -6.79
CA GLY A 46 1.69 -10.23 -5.50
C GLY A 46 2.97 -10.34 -4.67
N ARG A 47 4.13 -10.65 -5.27
CA ARG A 47 5.41 -10.79 -4.53
C ARG A 47 6.02 -9.45 -4.13
N GLY A 48 5.44 -8.34 -4.56
CA GLY A 48 5.86 -6.99 -4.20
C GLY A 48 6.54 -6.26 -5.35
N THR A 49 7.22 -5.17 -5.02
CA THR A 49 7.73 -4.23 -6.02
C THR A 49 8.93 -4.77 -6.80
N GLY A 50 9.70 -5.68 -6.20
CA GLY A 50 10.76 -6.41 -6.90
C GLY A 50 10.24 -7.22 -8.07
N GLU A 51 9.10 -7.91 -7.92
CA GLU A 51 8.44 -8.63 -9.01
C GLU A 51 7.87 -7.67 -10.05
N TYR A 52 7.19 -6.60 -9.61
CA TYR A 52 6.62 -5.58 -10.50
C TYR A 52 7.66 -5.01 -11.49
N TRP A 53 8.90 -4.79 -11.04
CA TRP A 53 9.98 -4.28 -11.88
C TRP A 53 10.84 -5.36 -12.57
N GLY A 54 10.62 -6.63 -12.26
CA GLY A 54 11.44 -7.75 -12.75
C GLY A 54 12.85 -7.76 -12.17
N VAL A 55 13.02 -7.33 -10.92
CA VAL A 55 14.31 -7.16 -10.24
C VAL A 55 14.37 -7.85 -8.87
N LEU A 56 13.50 -8.84 -8.62
CA LEU A 56 13.42 -9.55 -7.35
C LEU A 56 14.78 -10.07 -6.87
N ASP A 57 15.58 -10.63 -7.79
CA ASP A 57 16.90 -11.19 -7.50
C ASP A 57 17.99 -10.12 -7.27
N ARG A 58 17.70 -8.84 -7.55
CA ARG A 58 18.62 -7.71 -7.37
C ARG A 58 18.39 -6.99 -6.03
N VAL A 59 17.30 -7.31 -5.32
CA VAL A 59 16.98 -6.76 -4.00
C VAL A 59 17.61 -7.64 -2.92
N HIS A 60 18.45 -7.04 -2.06
CA HIS A 60 19.21 -7.82 -1.08
C HIS A 60 18.39 -8.19 0.16
N LEU A 61 17.54 -7.27 0.60
CA LEU A 61 16.63 -7.43 1.72
C LEU A 61 15.28 -6.80 1.38
N VAL A 62 14.20 -7.50 1.72
CA VAL A 62 12.83 -6.98 1.69
C VAL A 62 12.29 -7.01 3.11
N ASN A 63 11.87 -5.84 3.59
CA ASN A 63 11.05 -5.73 4.79
C ASN A 63 9.58 -5.67 4.39
N SER A 64 8.71 -6.25 5.22
CA SER A 64 7.27 -6.07 5.06
C SER A 64 6.55 -6.33 6.38
N THR A 65 5.22 -6.23 6.35
CA THR A 65 4.35 -6.35 7.53
C THR A 65 3.32 -7.44 7.39
N LEU A 66 2.94 -8.02 8.52
CA LEU A 66 1.80 -8.92 8.64
C LEU A 66 0.48 -8.16 8.90
N GLY A 67 0.55 -6.84 9.11
CA GLY A 67 -0.58 -6.01 9.53
C GLY A 67 -1.34 -5.29 8.43
N LYS A 68 -1.10 -5.63 7.16
CA LYS A 68 -1.77 -5.02 6.01
C LYS A 68 -2.45 -6.11 5.18
N ALA A 69 -2.01 -6.34 3.94
CA ALA A 69 -2.63 -7.31 3.06
C ALA A 69 -2.62 -8.74 3.62
N LEU A 70 -1.65 -9.08 4.48
CA LEU A 70 -1.48 -10.40 5.08
C LEU A 70 -2.29 -10.63 6.37
N GLY A 71 -3.53 -10.13 6.41
CA GLY A 71 -4.49 -10.49 7.47
C GLY A 71 -4.55 -9.56 8.68
N GLY A 72 -3.96 -8.36 8.60
CA GLY A 72 -4.18 -7.29 9.60
C GLY A 72 -3.63 -7.57 11.01
N ALA A 73 -2.82 -8.62 11.18
CA ALA A 73 -2.25 -9.01 12.47
C ALA A 73 -1.01 -8.17 12.83
N SER A 74 -0.54 -8.22 14.07
CA SER A 74 0.70 -7.53 14.44
C SER A 74 1.95 -8.25 13.91
N GLY A 75 2.99 -7.50 13.58
CA GLY A 75 4.30 -8.05 13.22
C GLY A 75 4.83 -7.62 11.86
N GLY A 76 6.05 -8.04 11.60
CA GLY A 76 6.77 -7.79 10.36
C GLY A 76 7.88 -8.81 10.18
N TYR A 77 8.47 -8.80 8.99
CA TYR A 77 9.50 -9.75 8.63
C TYR A 77 10.52 -9.11 7.69
N THR A 78 11.70 -9.73 7.66
CA THR A 78 12.76 -9.43 6.72
C THR A 78 13.11 -10.72 5.98
N VAL A 79 13.07 -10.68 4.65
CA VAL A 79 13.51 -11.78 3.77
C VAL A 79 14.61 -11.29 2.83
N GLY A 80 15.40 -12.18 2.27
CA GLY A 80 16.48 -11.84 1.35
C GLY A 80 17.71 -12.72 1.57
N ASN A 81 18.89 -12.13 1.39
CA ASN A 81 20.16 -12.86 1.48
C ASN A 81 20.31 -13.61 2.84
N PRO A 82 20.54 -14.95 2.84
CA PRO A 82 20.61 -15.74 4.08
C PRO A 82 21.70 -15.31 5.07
N LEU A 83 22.84 -14.79 4.58
CA LEU A 83 23.92 -14.29 5.42
C LEU A 83 23.50 -13.00 6.13
N LEU A 84 22.83 -12.09 5.41
CA LEU A 84 22.29 -10.85 5.99
C LEU A 84 21.18 -11.15 7.00
N VAL A 85 20.25 -12.05 6.67
CA VAL A 85 19.20 -12.48 7.61
C VAL A 85 19.80 -13.11 8.88
N SER A 86 20.81 -13.97 8.72
CA SER A 86 21.50 -14.60 9.86
C SER A 86 22.24 -13.56 10.72
N LEU A 87 22.89 -12.58 10.11
CA LEU A 87 23.52 -11.47 10.81
C LEU A 87 22.47 -10.69 11.63
N LEU A 88 21.36 -10.29 11.01
CA LEU A 88 20.28 -9.54 11.68
C LEU A 88 19.71 -10.31 12.88
N ARG A 89 19.52 -11.63 12.77
CA ARG A 89 19.05 -12.46 13.89
C ARG A 89 20.00 -12.48 15.08
N ASN A 90 21.31 -12.32 14.84
CA ASN A 90 22.34 -12.35 15.88
C ASN A 90 22.74 -10.97 16.41
N THR A 91 22.36 -9.87 15.74
CA THR A 91 22.79 -8.51 16.13
C THR A 91 21.64 -7.54 16.38
N SER A 92 20.44 -7.80 15.87
CA SER A 92 19.31 -6.88 15.97
C SER A 92 18.72 -6.89 17.38
N ARG A 93 18.94 -5.79 18.13
CA ARG A 93 18.40 -5.63 19.49
C ARG A 93 16.87 -5.81 19.56
N PRO A 94 16.06 -5.23 18.64
CA PRO A 94 14.62 -5.47 18.64
C PRO A 94 14.21 -6.93 18.44
N TYR A 95 15.05 -7.74 17.79
CA TYR A 95 14.80 -9.17 17.62
C TYR A 95 15.25 -9.97 18.86
N LEU A 96 16.43 -9.65 19.41
CA LEU A 96 17.04 -10.37 20.52
C LEU A 96 16.39 -10.09 21.89
N PHE A 97 15.91 -8.87 22.11
CA PHE A 97 15.41 -8.40 23.40
C PHE A 97 13.91 -8.11 23.38
N SER A 98 13.14 -8.88 22.61
CA SER A 98 11.67 -8.81 22.55
C SER A 98 11.06 -10.20 22.68
N ASN A 99 9.83 -10.26 23.19
CA ASN A 99 9.05 -11.48 23.14
C ASN A 99 8.71 -11.84 21.69
N THR A 100 8.65 -13.14 21.39
CA THR A 100 8.17 -13.63 20.10
C THR A 100 6.69 -13.31 19.89
N LEU A 101 6.23 -13.35 18.64
CA LEU A 101 4.82 -13.14 18.30
C LEU A 101 3.93 -14.23 18.93
N ALA A 102 2.72 -13.83 19.30
CA ALA A 102 1.72 -14.78 19.81
C ALA A 102 1.46 -15.89 18.77
N PRO A 103 1.32 -17.17 19.17
CA PRO A 103 1.07 -18.26 18.22
C PRO A 103 -0.14 -18.04 17.32
N SER A 104 -1.21 -17.41 17.82
CA SER A 104 -2.40 -17.07 17.03
C SER A 104 -2.11 -16.08 15.90
N VAL A 105 -1.24 -15.10 16.14
CA VAL A 105 -0.78 -14.13 15.14
C VAL A 105 0.01 -14.84 14.03
N VAL A 106 0.91 -15.74 14.41
CA VAL A 106 1.70 -16.54 13.46
C VAL A 106 0.79 -17.46 12.64
N GLY A 107 -0.19 -18.11 13.27
CA GLY A 107 -1.15 -18.97 12.56
C GLY A 107 -2.00 -18.21 11.55
N ALA A 108 -2.51 -17.02 11.91
CA ALA A 108 -3.27 -16.18 10.99
C ALA A 108 -2.42 -15.68 9.82
N ALA A 109 -1.19 -15.25 10.09
CA ALA A 109 -0.24 -14.82 9.06
C ALA A 109 0.13 -15.95 8.10
N ALA A 110 0.35 -17.17 8.61
CA ALA A 110 0.62 -18.34 7.78
C ALA A 110 -0.55 -18.64 6.83
N ALA A 111 -1.79 -18.66 7.36
CA ALA A 111 -2.98 -18.85 6.54
C ALA A 111 -3.14 -17.74 5.47
N ALA A 112 -2.86 -16.48 5.81
CA ALA A 112 -2.90 -15.39 4.84
C ALA A 112 -1.84 -15.56 3.74
N LEU A 113 -0.63 -15.98 4.10
CA LEU A 113 0.44 -16.29 3.14
C LEU A 113 0.06 -17.45 2.21
N ASP A 114 -0.58 -18.50 2.73
CA ASP A 114 -1.07 -19.62 1.92
C ASP A 114 -2.10 -19.15 0.89
N LEU A 115 -3.05 -18.30 1.30
CA LEU A 115 -4.07 -17.73 0.42
C LEU A 115 -3.49 -16.85 -0.70
N VAL A 116 -2.50 -16.01 -0.40
CA VAL A 116 -1.88 -15.15 -1.43
C VAL A 116 -0.85 -15.92 -2.28
N SER A 117 -0.32 -17.04 -1.80
CA SER A 117 0.64 -17.86 -2.55
C SER A 117 -0.06 -18.84 -3.50
N ASN A 118 -1.24 -19.33 -3.15
CA ASN A 118 -2.04 -20.22 -4.00
C ASN A 118 -2.72 -19.41 -5.12
N ALA A 119 -2.47 -19.79 -6.38
CA ALA A 119 -3.01 -19.11 -7.56
C ALA A 119 -4.54 -19.15 -7.63
N GLU A 120 -5.18 -20.23 -7.17
CA GLU A 120 -6.64 -20.38 -7.21
C GLU A 120 -7.35 -19.36 -6.31
N THR A 121 -6.76 -19.05 -5.16
CA THR A 121 -7.28 -18.06 -4.22
C THR A 121 -6.78 -16.65 -4.55
N ARG A 122 -5.49 -16.49 -4.92
CA ARG A 122 -4.87 -15.19 -5.22
C ARG A 122 -5.49 -14.53 -6.45
N THR A 123 -5.60 -15.25 -7.56
CA THR A 123 -5.97 -14.67 -8.87
C THR A 123 -7.30 -13.90 -8.83
N PRO A 124 -8.41 -14.47 -8.33
CA PRO A 124 -9.67 -13.73 -8.25
C PRO A 124 -9.59 -12.52 -7.31
N LEU A 125 -8.81 -12.60 -6.21
CA LEU A 125 -8.61 -11.46 -5.31
C LEU A 125 -7.90 -10.30 -6.01
N LEU A 126 -6.83 -10.57 -6.76
CA LEU A 126 -6.12 -9.54 -7.51
C LEU A 126 -6.98 -8.94 -8.61
N GLN A 127 -7.70 -9.78 -9.37
CA GLN A 127 -8.62 -9.30 -10.41
C GLN A 127 -9.68 -8.35 -9.84
N GLN A 128 -10.32 -8.72 -8.73
CA GLN A 128 -11.32 -7.87 -8.08
C GLN A 128 -10.70 -6.58 -7.53
N LEU A 129 -9.53 -6.66 -6.90
CA LEU A 129 -8.82 -5.48 -6.39
C LEU A 129 -8.54 -4.47 -7.51
N TRP A 130 -7.98 -4.93 -8.63
CA TRP A 130 -7.61 -4.07 -9.74
C TRP A 130 -8.82 -3.55 -10.51
N ALA A 131 -9.88 -4.35 -10.67
CA ALA A 131 -11.15 -3.89 -11.21
C ALA A 131 -11.78 -2.79 -10.34
N ASN A 132 -11.75 -2.95 -9.02
CA ASN A 132 -12.24 -1.94 -8.08
C ASN A 132 -11.40 -0.65 -8.13
N ALA A 133 -10.07 -0.78 -8.19
CA ALA A 133 -9.17 0.35 -8.30
C ALA A 133 -9.42 1.13 -9.60
N GLU A 134 -9.52 0.44 -10.73
CA GLU A 134 -9.78 1.04 -12.04
C GLU A 134 -11.14 1.73 -12.07
N LEU A 135 -12.21 1.07 -11.61
CA LEU A 135 -13.54 1.66 -11.53
C LEU A 135 -13.54 2.95 -10.71
N PHE A 136 -12.89 2.94 -9.54
CA PHE A 136 -12.78 4.12 -8.69
C PHE A 136 -11.99 5.24 -9.39
N ARG A 137 -10.83 4.93 -9.98
CA ARG A 137 -10.00 5.92 -10.69
C ARG A 137 -10.75 6.58 -11.82
N THR A 138 -11.36 5.79 -12.69
CA THR A 138 -12.06 6.27 -13.88
C THR A 138 -13.22 7.18 -13.49
N ARG A 139 -14.13 6.70 -12.64
CA ARG A 139 -15.32 7.49 -12.28
C ARG A 139 -14.98 8.76 -11.50
N MET A 140 -13.98 8.73 -10.61
CA MET A 140 -13.55 9.92 -9.88
C MET A 140 -12.89 10.94 -10.81
N THR A 141 -12.07 10.49 -11.75
CA THR A 141 -11.43 11.37 -12.75
C THR A 141 -12.47 11.97 -13.68
N ASP A 142 -13.44 11.18 -14.17
CA ASP A 142 -14.55 11.64 -15.01
C ASP A 142 -15.42 12.69 -14.31
N ALA A 143 -15.53 12.61 -12.98
CA ALA A 143 -16.24 13.59 -12.17
C ALA A 143 -15.46 14.88 -11.90
N GLY A 144 -14.19 14.96 -12.29
CA GLY A 144 -13.34 16.15 -12.14
C GLY A 144 -12.34 16.09 -10.97
N PHE A 145 -12.27 14.99 -10.22
CA PHE A 145 -11.30 14.89 -9.12
C PHE A 145 -9.88 14.71 -9.65
N THR A 146 -8.93 15.37 -9.00
CA THR A 146 -7.50 15.11 -9.21
C THR A 146 -7.05 13.95 -8.32
N LEU A 147 -6.53 12.89 -8.92
CA LEU A 147 -5.99 11.72 -8.21
C LEU A 147 -4.45 11.69 -8.33
N ALA A 148 -3.78 11.26 -7.26
CA ALA A 148 -2.35 10.99 -7.29
C ALA A 148 -2.05 9.49 -7.47
N GLY A 149 -0.80 9.19 -7.83
CA GLY A 149 -0.31 7.83 -7.99
C GLY A 149 -0.91 7.13 -9.22
N LYS A 150 -0.27 6.02 -9.59
CA LYS A 150 -0.68 5.14 -10.67
C LYS A 150 -0.32 3.71 -10.31
N ASP A 151 -0.97 2.74 -10.95
CA ASP A 151 -0.61 1.32 -10.84
C ASP A 151 -0.62 0.80 -9.39
N HIS A 152 -1.49 1.37 -8.54
CA HIS A 152 -1.61 1.02 -7.13
C HIS A 152 -3.04 1.16 -6.60
N ALA A 153 -3.42 0.31 -5.65
CA ALA A 153 -4.73 0.27 -5.00
C ALA A 153 -4.93 1.34 -3.90
N ILE A 154 -3.89 2.12 -3.61
CA ILE A 154 -3.99 3.35 -2.83
C ILE A 154 -4.22 4.49 -3.83
N ILE A 155 -5.33 5.21 -3.66
CA ILE A 155 -5.76 6.27 -4.56
C ILE A 155 -5.98 7.53 -3.73
N PRO A 156 -4.99 8.42 -3.65
CA PRO A 156 -5.15 9.71 -3.00
C PRO A 156 -6.00 10.66 -3.84
N VAL A 157 -7.11 11.13 -3.28
CA VAL A 157 -7.94 12.21 -3.82
C VAL A 157 -7.37 13.54 -3.34
N MET A 158 -6.81 14.33 -4.26
CA MET A 158 -6.07 15.54 -3.94
C MET A 158 -7.02 16.71 -3.69
N LEU A 159 -6.90 17.33 -2.52
CA LEU A 159 -7.77 18.45 -2.09
C LEU A 159 -6.98 19.75 -1.84
N GLY A 160 -5.67 19.63 -1.60
CA GLY A 160 -4.77 20.76 -1.35
C GLY A 160 -4.92 21.35 0.05
N ASP A 161 -6.13 21.81 0.39
CA ASP A 161 -6.44 22.46 1.66
C ASP A 161 -6.83 21.46 2.77
N ALA A 162 -6.26 21.68 3.97
CA ALA A 162 -6.44 20.79 5.11
C ALA A 162 -7.86 20.83 5.69
N ARG A 163 -8.51 21.99 5.68
CA ARG A 163 -9.89 22.15 6.17
C ARG A 163 -10.87 21.48 5.22
N VAL A 164 -10.68 21.65 3.91
CA VAL A 164 -11.49 20.96 2.89
C VAL A 164 -11.37 19.44 3.05
N ALA A 165 -10.16 18.92 3.27
CA ALA A 165 -9.96 17.49 3.51
C ALA A 165 -10.71 16.96 4.75
N SER A 166 -10.68 17.71 5.86
CA SER A 166 -11.44 17.35 7.07
C SER A 166 -12.95 17.40 6.83
N GLN A 167 -13.44 18.47 6.20
CA GLN A 167 -14.87 18.66 5.93
C GLN A 167 -15.42 17.57 5.00
N MET A 168 -14.65 17.20 3.97
CA MET A 168 -15.02 16.11 3.07
C MET A 168 -15.07 14.77 3.81
N ALA A 169 -14.07 14.45 4.63
CA ALA A 169 -14.07 13.22 5.43
C ALA A 169 -15.28 13.14 6.37
N ASP A 170 -15.61 14.23 7.08
CA ASP A 170 -16.78 14.29 7.97
C ASP A 170 -18.10 14.12 7.19
N ALA A 171 -18.21 14.74 6.02
CA ALA A 171 -19.40 14.67 5.17
C ALA A 171 -19.59 13.27 4.55
N LEU A 172 -18.51 12.60 4.17
CA LEU A 172 -18.52 11.21 3.71
C LEU A 172 -18.88 10.25 4.83
N LEU A 173 -18.36 10.46 6.04
CA LEU A 173 -18.70 9.64 7.20
C LEU A 173 -20.19 9.70 7.53
N ARG A 174 -20.81 10.89 7.45
CA ARG A 174 -22.28 11.03 7.61
C ARG A 174 -23.09 10.27 6.56
N ARG A 175 -22.51 9.99 5.38
CA ARG A 175 -23.09 9.16 4.31
C ARG A 175 -22.73 7.67 4.45
N GLY A 176 -22.04 7.30 5.53
CA GLY A 176 -21.60 5.94 5.82
C GLY A 176 -20.35 5.51 5.05
N ILE A 177 -19.55 6.47 4.54
CA ILE A 177 -18.28 6.22 3.88
C ILE A 177 -17.15 6.68 4.81
N TYR A 178 -16.49 5.73 5.47
CA TYR A 178 -15.38 6.06 6.37
C TYR A 178 -14.07 6.23 5.59
N VAL A 179 -13.56 7.46 5.61
CA VAL A 179 -12.26 7.83 5.04
C VAL A 179 -11.54 8.79 5.97
N ILE A 180 -10.23 8.89 5.83
CA ILE A 180 -9.40 9.80 6.61
C ILE A 180 -8.73 10.82 5.68
N GLY A 181 -8.89 12.10 6.02
CA GLY A 181 -8.14 13.19 5.43
C GLY A 181 -6.74 13.27 6.04
N PHE A 182 -5.73 13.43 5.20
CA PHE A 182 -4.34 13.63 5.59
C PHE A 182 -3.90 15.06 5.25
N SER A 183 -3.26 15.72 6.20
CA SER A 183 -2.70 17.07 6.08
C SER A 183 -1.37 17.16 6.82
N PHE A 184 -0.74 18.34 6.86
CA PHE A 184 0.50 18.56 7.59
C PHE A 184 0.37 18.17 9.07
N PRO A 185 1.34 17.48 9.69
CA PRO A 185 2.69 17.16 9.19
C PRO A 185 2.82 15.85 8.41
N VAL A 186 1.74 15.10 8.20
CA VAL A 186 1.80 13.79 7.52
C VAL A 186 2.08 13.92 6.03
N VAL A 187 1.54 14.96 5.41
CA VAL A 187 1.82 15.35 4.03
C VAL A 187 2.26 16.82 3.97
N PRO A 188 2.98 17.26 2.92
CA PRO A 188 3.36 18.66 2.79
C PRO A 188 2.16 19.61 2.88
N ARG A 189 2.41 20.84 3.31
CA ARG A 189 1.41 21.92 3.26
C ARG A 189 0.88 22.09 1.84
N ASP A 190 -0.39 22.49 1.75
CA ASP A 190 -1.09 22.71 0.48
C ASP A 190 -1.20 21.45 -0.41
N ARG A 191 -0.99 20.27 0.18
CA ARG A 191 -1.17 18.97 -0.45
C ARG A 191 -2.01 18.03 0.40
N ALA A 192 -3.02 18.55 1.08
CA ALA A 192 -3.98 17.73 1.79
C ALA A 192 -4.74 16.82 0.82
N ARG A 193 -5.14 15.64 1.29
CA ARG A 193 -5.77 14.61 0.46
C ARG A 193 -6.60 13.65 1.29
N ILE A 194 -7.54 12.96 0.66
CA ILE A 194 -8.16 11.75 1.23
C ILE A 194 -7.48 10.54 0.61
N ARG A 195 -6.94 9.66 1.46
CA ARG A 195 -6.26 8.44 1.00
C ARG A 195 -7.25 7.27 0.99
N VAL A 196 -7.77 6.95 -0.19
CA VAL A 196 -8.66 5.80 -0.39
C VAL A 196 -7.82 4.55 -0.64
N GLN A 197 -8.23 3.42 -0.06
CA GLN A 197 -7.55 2.14 -0.16
C GLN A 197 -8.57 1.10 -0.61
N LEU A 198 -8.43 0.63 -1.85
CA LEU A 198 -9.35 -0.35 -2.41
C LEU A 198 -8.96 -1.74 -1.92
N SER A 199 -9.95 -2.60 -1.83
CA SER A 199 -9.83 -3.97 -1.35
C SER A 199 -10.57 -4.88 -2.31
N ALA A 200 -10.09 -6.12 -2.45
CA ALA A 200 -10.81 -7.19 -3.14
C ALA A 200 -12.15 -7.51 -2.46
N ALA A 201 -12.34 -7.15 -1.18
CA ALA A 201 -13.59 -7.35 -0.46
C ALA A 201 -14.68 -6.31 -0.80
N HIS A 202 -14.34 -5.20 -1.48
CA HIS A 202 -15.35 -4.27 -1.94
C HIS A 202 -16.08 -4.85 -3.15
N THR A 203 -17.40 -4.78 -3.17
CA THR A 203 -18.18 -5.08 -4.38
C THR A 203 -18.22 -3.85 -5.29
N THR A 204 -18.61 -4.05 -6.55
CA THR A 204 -18.84 -2.96 -7.51
C THR A 204 -19.82 -1.91 -6.97
N GLU A 205 -20.86 -2.35 -6.25
CA GLU A 205 -21.86 -1.47 -5.63
C GLU A 205 -21.25 -0.64 -4.49
N HIS A 206 -20.36 -1.23 -3.68
CA HIS A 206 -19.63 -0.48 -2.65
C HIS A 206 -18.76 0.62 -3.26
N VAL A 207 -18.02 0.30 -4.33
CA VAL A 207 -17.19 1.29 -5.03
C VAL A 207 -18.05 2.38 -5.65
N ASN A 208 -19.14 2.02 -6.31
CA ASN A 208 -20.06 3.00 -6.91
C ASN A 208 -20.68 3.92 -5.89
N ARG A 209 -21.20 3.38 -4.78
CA ARG A 209 -21.76 4.17 -3.69
C ARG A 209 -20.73 5.12 -3.08
N ALA A 210 -19.48 4.67 -2.92
CA ALA A 210 -18.43 5.54 -2.41
C ALA A 210 -18.15 6.69 -3.38
N VAL A 211 -17.99 6.40 -4.67
CA VAL A 211 -17.77 7.42 -5.70
C VAL A 211 -18.93 8.42 -5.77
N ASP A 212 -20.18 7.94 -5.76
CA ASP A 212 -21.37 8.81 -5.79
C ASP A 212 -21.36 9.79 -4.61
N ALA A 213 -21.05 9.30 -3.40
CA ALA A 213 -20.91 10.13 -2.22
C ALA A 213 -19.75 11.14 -2.33
N PHE A 214 -18.61 10.76 -2.93
CA PHE A 214 -17.53 11.70 -3.23
C PHE A 214 -17.99 12.79 -4.17
N ILE A 215 -18.71 12.46 -5.23
CA ILE A 215 -19.20 13.44 -6.23
C ILE A 215 -20.17 14.43 -5.59
N GLU A 216 -21.13 13.94 -4.79
CA GLU A 216 -22.07 14.80 -4.06
C GLU A 216 -21.34 15.79 -3.15
N VAL A 217 -20.47 15.27 -2.26
CA VAL A 217 -19.73 16.10 -1.30
C VAL A 217 -18.74 17.02 -2.02
N GLY A 218 -18.15 16.55 -3.12
CA GLY A 218 -17.21 17.33 -3.93
C GLY A 218 -17.86 18.60 -4.49
N ARG A 219 -19.10 18.47 -4.99
CA ARG A 219 -19.91 19.61 -5.46
C ARG A 219 -20.34 20.52 -4.31
N GLU A 220 -20.76 19.96 -3.18
CA GLU A 220 -21.12 20.74 -1.98
C GLU A 220 -19.96 21.63 -1.48
N LEU A 221 -18.73 21.12 -1.60
CA LEU A 221 -17.51 21.82 -1.18
C LEU A 221 -16.83 22.63 -2.29
N ASN A 222 -17.39 22.65 -3.51
CA ASN A 222 -16.83 23.31 -4.70
C ASN A 222 -15.38 22.89 -5.01
N VAL A 223 -15.08 21.59 -4.90
CA VAL A 223 -13.76 21.04 -5.30
C VAL A 223 -13.77 20.37 -6.67
N ILE A 224 -14.96 20.14 -7.23
CA ILE A 224 -15.25 19.70 -8.60
C ILE A 224 -16.46 20.46 -9.14
#